data_AF-K1TKF3-F1
#
_entry.id   AF-K1TKF3-F1
#
_cell.length_a   1.000
_cell.length_b   1.000
_cell.length_c   1.000
_cell.angle_alpha   90.00
_cell.angle_beta   90.00
_cell.angle_gamma   90.00
#
_symmetry.space_group_name_H-M   'P 1'
#
loop_
_entity.id
_entity.type
_entity.pdbx_description
1 polymer ?
#
loop_
_entity_poly.entity_id
_entity_poly.type
_entity_poly.pdbx_seq_one_letter_code
_entity_poly.pdbx_strand_id
1 'polypeptide(L)'
;MPLDFRDQYFGCEIELTGINRATAAQTLANLFGTRAEHSGGGYDAYRVKDLDGKEWKIVRDGSIHPECRRRSVLIGETYKVELNSPKLECPTFKIGHLLK
;
A
#
# COMPACT_ATOMS: atom_id res chain seq x y z
N MET A 1 -3.61 -0.59 -32.62
CA MET A 1 -3.92 0.48 -31.65
C MET A 1 -2.66 0.68 -30.81
N PRO A 2 -1.94 1.80 -30.93
CA PRO A 2 -0.80 2.07 -30.04
C PRO A 2 -1.35 2.40 -28.64
N LEU A 3 -0.78 1.77 -27.61
CA LEU A 3 -1.10 2.08 -26.22
C LEU A 3 -0.54 3.48 -25.90
N ASP A 4 -1.42 4.43 -25.59
CA ASP A 4 -1.04 5.76 -25.15
C ASP A 4 -0.90 5.76 -23.62
N PHE A 5 0.34 5.94 -23.14
CA PHE A 5 0.67 5.86 -21.72
C PHE A 5 0.25 7.11 -20.92
N ARG A 6 -0.24 8.16 -21.59
CA ARG A 6 -0.58 9.45 -20.95
C ARG A 6 -1.81 9.37 -20.04
N ASP A 7 -2.71 8.41 -20.28
CA ASP A 7 -3.92 8.20 -19.48
C ASP A 7 -3.83 7.00 -18.52
N GLN A 8 -2.62 6.44 -18.34
CA GLN A 8 -2.39 5.31 -17.44
C GLN A 8 -1.97 5.79 -16.05
N TYR A 9 -2.63 5.28 -15.03
CA TYR A 9 -2.20 5.43 -13.64
C TYR A 9 -1.21 4.33 -13.29
N PHE A 10 -0.24 4.64 -12.44
CA PHE A 10 0.61 3.64 -11.82
C PHE A 10 0.35 3.57 -10.32
N GLY A 11 0.73 2.45 -9.73
CA GLY A 11 0.80 2.26 -8.30
C GLY A 11 1.96 1.33 -7.98
N CYS A 12 2.29 1.22 -6.70
CA CYS A 12 3.17 0.17 -6.22
C CYS A 12 2.42 -0.71 -5.24
N GLU A 13 2.78 -2.00 -5.28
CA GLU A 13 2.40 -2.99 -4.30
C GLU A 13 3.68 -3.36 -3.54
N ILE A 14 3.59 -3.40 -2.21
CA ILE A 14 4.70 -3.79 -1.34
C ILE A 14 4.24 -4.99 -0.53
N GLU A 15 4.88 -6.12 -0.79
CA GLU A 15 4.69 -7.36 -0.04
C GLU A 15 5.55 -7.34 1.23
N LEU A 16 4.94 -7.67 2.36
CA LEU A 16 5.56 -7.59 3.68
C LEU A 16 5.36 -8.91 4.41
N THR A 17 6.46 -9.41 4.97
CA THR A 17 6.48 -10.53 5.91
C THR A 17 7.09 -10.10 7.24
N GLY A 18 6.78 -10.81 8.33
CA GLY A 18 7.30 -10.51 9.67
C GLY A 18 6.61 -9.35 10.40
N ILE A 19 5.72 -8.62 9.74
CA ILE A 19 4.78 -7.64 10.31
C ILE A 19 3.34 -8.08 10.00
N ASN A 20 2.41 -7.94 10.93
CA ASN A 20 1.00 -8.23 10.66
C ASN A 20 0.28 -7.01 10.08
N ARG A 21 -0.88 -7.22 9.44
CA ARG A 21 -1.64 -6.14 8.78
C ARG A 21 -1.99 -4.97 9.70
N ALA A 22 -2.40 -5.26 10.95
CA ALA A 22 -2.78 -4.22 11.91
C ALA A 22 -1.57 -3.33 12.25
N THR A 23 -0.41 -3.94 12.51
CA THR A 23 0.83 -3.21 12.77
C THR A 23 1.27 -2.42 11.54
N ALA A 24 1.21 -3.00 10.34
CA ALA A 24 1.55 -2.29 9.10
C ALA A 24 0.65 -1.07 8.87
N ALA A 25 -0.67 -1.23 9.07
CA ALA A 25 -1.62 -0.13 8.96
C ALA A 25 -1.36 0.96 10.00
N GLN A 26 -1.09 0.60 11.25
CA GLN A 26 -0.78 1.57 12.30
C GLN A 26 0.55 2.30 12.03
N THR A 27 1.58 1.59 11.55
CA THR A 27 2.85 2.21 11.16
C THR A 27 2.65 3.24 10.06
N LEU A 28 1.83 2.91 9.04
CA LEU A 28 1.52 3.83 7.95
C LEU A 28 0.70 5.04 8.43
N ALA A 29 -0.30 4.82 9.28
CA ALA A 29 -1.07 5.90 9.89
C ALA A 29 -0.19 6.84 10.73
N ASN A 30 0.74 6.30 11.50
CA ASN A 30 1.70 7.10 12.28
C ASN A 30 2.61 7.92 11.37
N LEU A 31 3.05 7.37 10.23
CA LEU A 31 3.86 8.08 9.25
C LEU A 31 3.12 9.30 8.68
N PHE A 32 1.84 9.14 8.36
CA PHE A 32 1.02 10.23 7.83
C PHE A 32 0.43 11.16 8.90
N GLY A 33 0.51 10.80 10.18
CA GLY A 33 -0.22 11.50 11.25
C GLY A 33 -1.74 11.35 11.13
N THR A 34 -2.22 10.23 10.58
CA THR A 34 -3.64 9.93 10.37
C THR A 34 -4.06 8.70 11.18
N ARG A 35 -5.16 8.03 10.79
CA ARG A 35 -5.70 6.86 11.49
C ARG A 35 -5.83 5.66 10.56
N ALA A 36 -5.63 4.48 11.12
CA ALA A 36 -5.93 3.22 10.47
C ALA A 36 -7.37 2.80 10.77
N GLU A 37 -8.07 2.31 9.75
CA GLU A 37 -9.44 1.80 9.86
C GLU A 37 -9.46 0.33 9.44
N HIS A 38 -9.99 -0.54 10.29
CA HIS A 38 -10.22 -1.94 9.93
C HIS A 38 -11.53 -2.05 9.15
N SER A 39 -11.43 -2.42 7.88
CA SER A 39 -12.56 -2.55 6.97
C SER A 39 -13.00 -4.01 6.74
N GLY A 40 -12.21 -4.99 7.19
CA GLY A 40 -12.56 -6.41 7.14
C GLY A 40 -12.68 -6.97 5.71
N GLY A 41 -13.65 -7.88 5.51
CA GLY A 41 -13.91 -8.54 4.22
C GLY A 41 -12.99 -9.75 3.94
N GLY A 42 -13.09 -10.32 2.74
CA GLY A 42 -12.38 -11.56 2.35
C GLY A 42 -10.84 -11.44 2.38
N TYR A 43 -10.32 -10.21 2.34
CA TYR A 43 -8.91 -9.89 2.43
C TYR A 43 -8.49 -9.34 3.81
N ASP A 44 -9.41 -9.28 4.79
CA ASP A 44 -9.15 -8.74 6.12
C ASP A 44 -8.44 -7.36 6.07
N ALA A 45 -9.05 -6.44 5.33
CA ALA A 45 -8.40 -5.23 4.84
C ALA A 45 -8.38 -4.10 5.88
N TYR A 46 -7.28 -3.36 5.90
CA TYR A 46 -7.16 -2.07 6.57
C TYR A 46 -7.02 -0.94 5.55
N ARG A 47 -7.43 0.25 5.95
CA ARG A 47 -7.35 1.47 5.15
C ARG A 47 -6.68 2.57 5.94
N VAL A 48 -5.83 3.33 5.29
CA VAL A 48 -5.19 4.52 5.83
C VAL A 48 -5.30 5.62 4.79
N LYS A 49 -5.76 6.80 5.19
CA LYS A 49 -5.72 7.98 4.31
C LYS A 49 -4.43 8.74 4.55
N ASP A 50 -3.79 9.20 3.48
CA ASP A 50 -2.73 10.19 3.58
C ASP A 50 -3.31 11.60 3.81
N LEU A 51 -2.42 12.60 3.87
CA LEU A 51 -2.79 13.99 4.11
C LEU A 51 -3.57 14.62 2.95
N ASP A 52 -3.47 14.06 1.74
CA ASP A 52 -4.24 14.48 0.56
C ASP A 52 -5.59 13.73 0.46
N GLY A 53 -5.88 12.86 1.44
CA GLY A 53 -7.09 12.05 1.49
C GLY A 53 -7.07 10.83 0.58
N LYS A 54 -5.94 10.49 -0.03
CA LYS A 54 -5.81 9.28 -0.87
C LYS A 54 -5.74 8.05 0.03
N GLU A 55 -6.46 7.00 -0.37
CA GLU A 55 -6.58 5.77 0.40
C GLU A 55 -5.49 4.76 0.04
N TRP A 56 -4.69 4.39 1.03
CA TRP A 56 -3.78 3.25 1.00
C TRP A 56 -4.49 2.04 1.58
N LYS A 57 -4.32 0.87 0.96
CA LYS A 57 -4.96 -0.39 1.41
C LYS A 57 -3.91 -1.39 1.86
N ILE A 58 -4.15 -2.00 3.01
CA ILE A 58 -3.34 -3.08 3.56
C ILE A 58 -4.22 -4.32 3.57
N VAL A 59 -3.83 -5.37 2.86
CA VAL A 59 -4.66 -6.55 2.62
C VAL A 59 -3.89 -7.84 2.89
N ARG A 60 -4.63 -8.94 3.04
CA ARG A 60 -4.06 -10.28 3.06
C ARG A 60 -3.66 -10.67 1.65
N ASP A 61 -2.41 -11.02 1.46
CA ASP A 61 -2.00 -11.69 0.23
C ASP A 61 -1.87 -13.21 0.43
N GLY A 62 -2.62 -13.96 -0.36
CA GLY A 62 -2.57 -15.42 -0.33
C GLY A 62 -1.29 -16.00 -0.96
N SER A 63 -0.60 -15.22 -1.79
CA SER A 63 0.46 -15.68 -2.68
C SER A 63 1.85 -15.75 -2.03
N ILE A 64 2.13 -14.88 -1.05
CA ILE A 64 3.44 -14.84 -0.37
C ILE A 64 3.57 -15.86 0.77
N HIS A 65 4.77 -16.40 0.97
CA HIS A 65 5.06 -17.23 2.15
C HIS A 65 5.54 -16.35 3.30
N PRO A 66 4.91 -16.38 4.49
CA PRO A 66 5.28 -15.45 5.53
C PRO A 66 6.52 -15.96 6.28
N GLU A 67 7.51 -15.09 6.43
CA GLU A 67 8.74 -15.35 7.16
C GLU A 67 8.85 -14.43 8.38
N CYS A 68 9.46 -14.91 9.46
CA CYS A 68 9.75 -14.11 10.65
C CYS A 68 11.07 -14.58 11.22
N ARG A 69 12.02 -13.64 11.38
CA ARG A 69 13.33 -13.96 11.97
C ARG A 69 13.27 -14.36 13.44
N ARG A 70 12.16 -14.10 14.14
CA ARG A 70 11.93 -14.59 15.50
C ARG A 70 11.22 -15.94 15.44
N ARG A 71 11.95 -17.02 15.73
CA ARG A 71 11.56 -18.45 15.67
C ARG A 71 10.33 -18.87 16.51
N SER A 72 9.50 -17.96 17.01
CA SER A 72 8.53 -18.27 18.06
C SER A 72 7.16 -17.61 17.90
N VAL A 73 6.93 -16.83 16.84
CA VAL A 73 5.57 -16.38 16.50
C VAL A 73 5.01 -17.38 15.50
N LEU A 74 3.84 -17.95 15.78
CA LEU A 74 3.06 -18.68 14.78
C LEU A 74 2.85 -17.76 13.57
N ILE A 75 3.61 -18.00 12.51
CA ILE A 75 3.53 -17.18 11.31
C ILE A 75 2.35 -17.68 10.48
N GLY A 76 1.17 -17.14 10.81
CA GLY A 76 -0.08 -17.47 10.11
C GLY A 76 -0.41 -16.47 9.01
N GLU A 77 -1.61 -16.61 8.46
CA GLU A 77 -2.19 -15.75 7.43
C GLU A 77 -2.23 -14.26 7.80
N THR A 78 -2.08 -13.90 9.08
CA THR A 78 -1.98 -12.51 9.56
C THR A 78 -0.68 -11.80 9.15
N TYR A 79 0.36 -12.54 8.78
CA TYR A 79 1.69 -12.03 8.38
C TYR A 79 1.93 -12.04 6.88
N LYS A 80 0.91 -12.38 6.09
CA LYS A 80 0.92 -12.27 4.64
C LYS A 80 0.27 -10.95 4.26
N VAL A 81 1.08 -9.90 4.16
CA VAL A 81 0.62 -8.52 4.06
C VAL A 81 1.02 -7.94 2.71
N GLU A 82 0.06 -7.32 2.04
CA GLU A 82 0.29 -6.50 0.85
C GLU A 82 -0.18 -5.07 1.13
N LEU A 83 0.67 -4.09 0.87
CA LEU A 83 0.38 -2.67 0.91
C LEU A 83 0.21 -2.15 -0.52
N ASN A 84 -0.97 -1.67 -0.83
CA ASN A 84 -1.31 -1.06 -2.11
C ASN A 84 -1.27 0.46 -2.01
N SER A 85 -0.50 1.08 -2.90
CA SER A 85 -0.55 2.54 -3.05
C SER A 85 -1.86 3.00 -3.68
N PRO A 86 -2.27 4.26 -3.44
CA PRO A 86 -3.24 4.92 -4.29
C PRO A 86 -2.77 4.93 -5.74
N LYS A 87 -3.71 5.16 -6.65
CA LYS A 87 -3.38 5.48 -8.04
C LYS A 87 -2.59 6.78 -8.07
N LEU A 88 -1.38 6.71 -8.59
CA LEU A 88 -0.50 7.85 -8.80
C LEU A 88 -0.65 8.32 -10.24
N GLU A 89 -0.74 9.64 -10.40
CA GLU A 89 -0.64 10.29 -11.69
C GLU A 89 0.84 10.38 -12.07
N CYS A 90 1.15 10.15 -13.34
CA CYS A 90 2.45 10.54 -13.88
C CYS A 90 2.51 12.05 -13.87
N PRO A 91 3.35 12.70 -13.03
CA PRO A 91 3.60 14.10 -13.22
C PRO A 91 4.23 14.20 -14.60
N THR A 92 3.45 14.67 -15.56
CA THR A 92 3.97 15.13 -16.83
C THR A 92 5.12 16.06 -16.46
N PHE A 93 6.35 15.71 -16.83
CA PHE A 93 7.48 16.64 -16.78
C PHE A 93 7.05 17.86 -17.61
N LYS A 94 6.52 18.90 -16.96
CA LYS A 94 6.21 20.17 -17.62
C LYS A 94 7.53 20.89 -17.82
N ILE A 95 8.30 20.47 -18.82
CA ILE A 95 9.32 21.31 -19.46
C ILE A 95 8.55 22.36 -20.26
N GLY A 96 8.08 23.41 -19.56
CA GLY A 96 7.27 24.46 -20.18
C GLY A 96 7.24 25.78 -19.41
N HIS A 97 8.09 25.94 -18.38
CA HIS A 97 8.23 27.19 -17.63
C HIS A 97 9.68 27.67 -17.51
N LEU A 98 10.49 27.36 -18.53
CA LEU A 98 11.76 28.00 -18.82
C LEU A 98 11.77 28.22 -20.32
N LEU A 99 11.25 29.39 -20.73
CA LEU A 99 11.33 30.08 -22.03
C LEU A 99 10.02 30.87 -22.22
N LYS A 100 9.93 31.99 -21.51
CA LYS A 100 9.50 33.31 -21.99
C LYS A 100 9.79 34.34 -20.90
#